data_AF-A0A7S0G6E1-F1
#
_entry.id   AF-A0A7S0G6E1-F1
#
_cell.length_a   1.000
_cell.length_b   1.000
_cell.length_c   1.000
_cell.angle_alpha   90.00
_cell.angle_beta   90.00
_cell.angle_gamma   90.00
#
_symmetry.space_group_name_H-M   'P 1'
#
loop_
_entity.id
_entity.type
_entity.pdbx_description
1 polymer ?
#
loop_
_entity_poly.entity_id
_entity_poly.type
_entity_poly.pdbx_seq_one_letter_code
_entity_poly.pdbx_strand_id
1 'polypeptide(L)'
;HQFVFQDGSGKPERWMRTWYDHFLRSVGDGWTYKCWDIQSLKGGKYFCPHMYRDDRPMDEDALEILAMEIIYRHGGYYVPLTSFYSGEGRLPKLFEADTHVSGSGIVGSVAKGRKLFFQLKGAYNGSSTNRFEDDDSPAKTDIVSLGYSDASAVYCQFPQWSRFLGAEVLFDATNSKQTEQTMLCWAYDSNVPCYKVGRGKNWKIQSEISRCVVAIDPEVGRFPSLVNSLPGFLKELDEEDPDWEVLIFGLEWNAGENSFTKYRVTSQFTSPDSKHLGIAFNTNCARFMSDKNDSAFRSLFERHHEIKLYVGVQKFEHERQLAQIFMSIPSIQNAFRKLAGHEAPFEFERYETHGTLLKGFLGDRLSVELSADQESRVMYRSWNDDGGLNSEMKLQMGQASDTVEWMRVYFAHAVIFNANNKQVSV
;
A
#
# COMPACT_ATOMS: atom_id res chain seq x y z
N HIS A 1 -1.30 9.98 21.68
CA HIS A 1 -0.33 10.46 20.68
C HIS A 1 -0.46 9.61 19.43
N GLN A 2 -0.49 10.23 18.25
CA GLN A 2 -0.40 9.55 16.94
C GLN A 2 0.56 10.31 16.03
N PHE A 3 1.08 9.65 15.01
CA PHE A 3 1.93 10.24 13.99
C PHE A 3 1.20 10.31 12.66
N VAL A 4 1.34 11.42 11.94
CA VAL A 4 0.76 11.66 10.62
C VAL A 4 1.76 12.51 9.85
N PHE A 5 2.48 11.87 8.92
CA PHE A 5 3.53 12.50 8.14
C PHE A 5 3.12 12.76 6.69
N GLN A 6 1.83 12.55 6.38
CA GLN A 6 1.21 12.92 5.13
C GLN A 6 1.06 14.45 5.01
N ASP A 7 1.29 14.96 3.82
CA ASP A 7 0.97 16.34 3.47
C ASP A 7 -0.54 16.51 3.21
N GLY A 8 -1.13 17.59 3.72
CA GLY A 8 -2.47 18.03 3.33
C GLY A 8 -3.64 17.13 3.75
N SER A 9 -4.45 16.72 2.76
CA SER A 9 -5.76 16.07 2.88
C SER A 9 -5.74 14.55 3.05
N GLY A 10 -4.58 13.89 2.92
CA GLY A 10 -4.48 12.43 2.89
C GLY A 10 -4.43 11.74 4.26
N LYS A 11 -4.93 12.41 5.31
CA LYS A 11 -4.91 11.88 6.69
C LYS A 11 -6.00 10.82 6.87
N PRO A 12 -5.76 9.76 7.65
CA PRO A 12 -6.78 8.75 7.94
C PRO A 12 -7.76 9.24 9.02
N GLU A 13 -8.48 10.32 8.72
CA GLU A 13 -9.36 11.04 9.67
C GLU A 13 -10.36 10.10 10.34
N ARG A 14 -10.90 9.10 9.63
CA ARG A 14 -11.85 8.14 10.22
C ARG A 14 -11.24 7.32 11.35
N TRP A 15 -10.03 6.79 11.16
CA TRP A 15 -9.33 6.02 12.18
C TRP A 15 -8.90 6.90 13.34
N MET A 16 -8.34 8.09 13.05
CA MET A 16 -7.95 9.06 14.06
C MET A 16 -9.14 9.50 14.92
N ARG A 17 -10.31 9.69 14.30
CA ARG A 17 -11.55 10.09 14.97
C ARG A 17 -12.04 9.05 15.97
N THR A 18 -11.80 7.76 15.77
CA THR A 18 -12.15 6.75 16.78
C THR A 18 -11.43 7.01 18.11
N TRP A 19 -10.16 7.42 18.05
CA TRP A 19 -9.40 7.78 19.25
C TRP A 19 -9.80 9.14 19.82
N TYR A 20 -9.95 10.14 18.96
CA TYR A 20 -10.29 11.49 19.40
C TYR A 20 -11.71 11.58 19.97
N ASP A 21 -12.71 11.07 19.26
CA ASP A 21 -14.10 11.22 19.65
C ASP A 21 -14.56 10.10 20.59
N HIS A 22 -14.22 8.84 20.32
CA HIS A 22 -14.81 7.72 21.07
C HIS A 22 -14.01 7.40 22.33
N PHE A 23 -12.68 7.28 22.20
CA PHE A 23 -11.82 6.98 23.35
C PHE A 23 -11.75 8.14 24.35
N LEU A 24 -11.53 9.39 23.91
CA LEU A 24 -11.49 10.51 24.88
C LEU A 24 -12.80 10.68 25.65
N ARG A 25 -13.95 10.45 24.99
CA ARG A 25 -15.25 10.49 25.68
C ARG A 25 -15.41 9.35 26.68
N SER A 26 -14.83 8.18 26.44
CA SER A 26 -14.95 7.05 27.35
C SER A 26 -14.05 7.18 28.58
N VAL A 27 -12.85 7.78 28.45
CA VAL A 27 -11.92 7.94 29.59
C VAL A 27 -12.18 9.17 30.47
N GLY A 28 -12.97 10.13 29.99
CA GLY A 28 -13.34 11.34 30.75
C GLY A 28 -12.30 12.46 30.75
N ASP A 29 -12.50 13.44 31.64
CA ASP A 29 -11.71 14.67 31.70
C ASP A 29 -10.24 14.42 32.10
N GLY A 30 -9.33 15.21 31.52
CA GLY A 30 -7.88 15.18 31.82
C GLY A 30 -7.02 14.53 30.73
N TRP A 31 -7.63 13.93 29.72
CA TRP A 31 -6.93 13.39 28.56
C TRP A 31 -6.98 14.36 27.37
N THR A 32 -5.88 14.42 26.63
CA THR A 32 -5.83 15.17 25.37
C THR A 32 -5.26 14.31 24.26
N TYR A 33 -5.80 14.50 23.06
CA TYR A 33 -5.29 13.88 21.86
C TYR A 33 -4.27 14.81 21.19
N LYS A 34 -3.12 14.26 20.83
CA LYS A 34 -2.09 14.97 20.07
C LYS A 34 -1.67 14.11 18.88
N CYS A 35 -1.88 14.67 17.70
CA CYS A 35 -1.27 14.19 16.47
C CYS A 35 0.02 14.98 16.21
N TRP A 36 1.09 14.29 15.87
CA TRP A 36 2.37 14.89 15.51
C TRP A 36 2.62 14.73 14.02
N ASP A 37 2.96 15.85 13.39
CA ASP A 37 3.49 15.89 12.03
C ASP A 37 5.00 16.16 12.05
N ILE A 38 5.67 15.94 10.92
CA ILE A 38 7.12 16.15 10.80
C ILE A 38 7.51 17.56 11.25
N GLN A 39 6.74 18.59 10.89
CA GLN A 39 7.07 19.98 11.19
C GLN A 39 7.01 20.26 12.70
N SER A 40 6.02 19.69 13.40
CA SER A 40 5.85 19.79 14.84
C SER A 40 6.95 19.08 15.62
N LEU A 41 7.58 18.08 14.99
CA LEU A 41 8.71 17.37 15.56
C LEU A 41 10.03 18.13 15.32
N LYS A 42 10.13 18.98 14.29
CA LYS A 42 11.35 19.75 14.00
C LYS A 42 11.75 20.63 15.19
N GLY A 43 13.05 20.64 15.51
CA GLY A 43 13.59 21.38 16.65
C GLY A 43 13.33 20.74 18.01
N GLY A 44 12.67 19.57 18.06
CA GLY A 44 12.55 18.79 19.28
C GLY A 44 13.90 18.34 19.82
N LYS A 45 14.07 18.40 21.15
CA LYS A 45 15.21 17.84 21.87
C LYS A 45 15.00 16.35 22.07
N TYR A 46 15.34 15.59 21.04
CA TYR A 46 15.33 14.14 21.07
C TYR A 46 16.72 13.58 21.39
N PHE A 47 16.79 12.34 21.88
CA PHE A 47 18.06 11.67 22.14
C PHE A 47 18.78 11.31 20.82
N CYS A 48 18.05 10.90 19.78
CA CYS A 48 18.62 10.52 18.48
C CYS A 48 18.01 11.26 17.28
N PRO A 49 18.16 12.59 17.19
CA PRO A 49 17.55 13.39 16.13
C PRO A 49 18.00 13.00 14.72
N HIS A 50 19.17 12.36 14.57
CA HIS A 50 19.69 11.90 13.28
C HIS A 50 18.91 10.72 12.67
N MET A 51 18.11 10.01 13.46
CA MET A 51 17.22 8.94 12.97
C MET A 51 15.95 9.51 12.33
N TYR A 52 15.51 10.70 12.76
CA TYR A 52 14.24 11.31 12.38
C TYR A 52 14.42 12.28 11.22
N ARG A 53 14.78 11.72 10.06
CA ARG A 53 14.99 12.52 8.85
C ARG A 53 13.65 12.82 8.16
N ASP A 54 13.53 14.01 7.60
CA ASP A 54 12.35 14.45 6.84
C ASP A 54 12.49 14.23 5.33
N ASP A 55 13.70 13.87 4.86
CA ASP A 55 13.99 13.63 3.45
C ASP A 55 13.72 12.18 2.99
N ARG A 56 13.34 11.30 3.92
CA ARG A 56 12.98 9.91 3.65
C ARG A 56 12.03 9.36 4.71
N PRO A 57 11.22 8.34 4.39
CA PRO A 57 10.43 7.64 5.39
C PRO A 57 11.29 7.04 6.51
N MET A 58 10.84 7.19 7.75
CA MET A 58 11.38 6.47 8.90
C MET A 58 11.05 4.98 8.80
N ASP A 59 12.00 4.12 9.18
CA ASP A 59 11.72 2.71 9.35
C ASP A 59 10.97 2.44 10.67
N GLU A 60 10.59 1.18 10.88
CA GLU A 60 9.83 0.74 12.05
C GLU A 60 10.56 1.04 13.36
N ASP A 61 11.86 0.76 13.42
CA ASP A 61 12.68 0.99 14.62
C ASP A 61 12.78 2.48 14.94
N ALA A 62 13.04 3.33 13.94
CA ALA A 62 13.11 4.77 14.13
C ALA A 62 11.76 5.34 14.59
N LEU A 63 10.64 4.88 14.04
CA LEU A 63 9.32 5.35 14.45
C LEU A 63 8.94 4.87 15.86
N GLU A 64 9.26 3.62 16.22
CA GLU A 64 9.03 3.08 17.56
C GLU A 64 9.86 3.84 18.61
N ILE A 65 11.14 4.11 18.33
CA ILE A 65 12.00 4.89 19.21
C ILE A 65 11.46 6.32 19.35
N LEU A 66 11.03 6.95 18.26
CA LEU A 66 10.41 8.28 18.30
C LEU A 66 9.15 8.28 19.17
N ALA A 67 8.30 7.27 19.04
CA ALA A 67 7.12 7.10 19.89
C ALA A 67 7.51 6.99 21.36
N MET A 68 8.48 6.14 21.70
CA MET A 68 8.99 6.00 23.06
C MET A 68 9.56 7.32 23.60
N GLU A 69 10.29 8.10 22.80
CA GLU A 69 10.81 9.41 23.20
C GLU A 69 9.69 10.41 23.51
N ILE A 70 8.67 10.46 22.67
CA ILE A 70 7.49 11.31 22.88
C ILE A 70 6.78 10.92 24.18
N ILE A 71 6.56 9.62 24.42
CA ILE A 71 5.95 9.13 25.65
C ILE A 71 6.82 9.40 26.86
N TYR A 72 8.14 9.24 26.76
CA TYR A 72 9.05 9.57 27.85
C TYR A 72 8.96 11.06 28.23
N ARG A 73 8.74 11.94 27.24
CA ARG A 73 8.71 13.38 27.48
C ARG A 73 7.34 13.88 27.96
N HIS A 74 6.26 13.33 27.42
CA HIS A 74 4.90 13.84 27.63
C HIS A 74 4.01 12.92 28.49
N GLY A 75 4.40 11.66 28.66
CA GLY A 75 3.56 10.61 29.24
C GLY A 75 2.43 10.20 28.30
N GLY A 76 1.51 9.37 28.78
CA GLY A 76 0.31 8.96 28.04
C GLY A 76 0.54 7.74 27.15
N TYR A 77 -0.19 7.66 26.03
CA TYR A 77 -0.17 6.54 25.09
C TYR A 77 0.17 7.00 23.67
N TYR A 78 1.01 6.24 23.00
CA TYR A 78 1.19 6.28 21.56
C TYR A 78 0.35 5.16 20.95
N VAL A 79 -0.50 5.50 19.99
CA VAL A 79 -1.37 4.55 19.29
C VAL A 79 -1.09 4.62 17.78
N PRO A 80 -0.68 3.50 17.15
CA PRO A 80 -0.49 3.45 15.70
C PRO A 80 -1.73 3.89 14.92
N LEU A 81 -1.55 4.47 13.73
CA LEU A 81 -2.63 4.69 12.78
C LEU A 81 -3.27 3.38 12.33
N THR A 82 -2.51 2.29 12.35
CA THR A 82 -2.99 0.93 12.05
C THR A 82 -3.79 0.31 13.19
N SER A 83 -4.17 1.08 14.20
CA SER A 83 -5.05 0.67 15.30
C SER A 83 -6.22 1.63 15.43
N PHE A 84 -7.42 1.11 15.64
CA PHE A 84 -8.63 1.91 15.89
C PHE A 84 -9.43 1.39 17.08
N TYR A 85 -10.18 2.29 17.71
CA TYR A 85 -10.96 2.01 18.91
C TYR A 85 -12.39 1.61 18.52
N SER A 86 -12.80 0.38 18.83
CA SER A 86 -14.16 -0.14 18.53
C SER A 86 -15.19 0.28 19.57
N GLY A 87 -14.78 0.51 20.82
CA GLY A 87 -15.64 1.03 21.89
C GLY A 87 -16.64 0.02 22.49
N GLU A 88 -16.49 -1.27 22.21
CA GLU A 88 -17.47 -2.30 22.59
C GLU A 88 -17.25 -2.95 23.97
N GLY A 89 -16.23 -2.56 24.73
CA GLY A 89 -15.93 -3.20 26.02
C GLY A 89 -15.40 -2.29 27.11
N ARG A 90 -14.75 -2.94 28.09
CA ARG A 90 -14.21 -2.26 29.26
C ARG A 90 -12.90 -1.62 28.85
N LEU A 91 -12.82 -0.31 29.09
CA LEU A 91 -11.58 0.47 29.06
C LEU A 91 -10.42 -0.42 29.53
N PRO A 92 -9.33 -0.53 28.74
CA PRO A 92 -8.13 -1.23 29.18
C PRO A 92 -7.87 -0.81 30.62
N LYS A 93 -7.48 -1.74 31.53
CA LYS A 93 -7.12 -1.37 32.90
C LYS A 93 -6.00 -0.34 32.84
N LEU A 94 -6.40 0.91 32.81
CA LEU A 94 -5.57 2.09 32.72
C LEU A 94 -5.00 2.18 34.13
N PHE A 95 -3.71 1.85 34.24
CA PHE A 95 -2.83 2.14 35.38
C PHE A 95 -2.73 1.10 36.49
N GLU A 96 -1.72 0.23 36.38
CA GLU A 96 -0.96 -0.27 37.54
C GLU A 96 0.57 -0.30 37.33
N ALA A 97 1.11 0.03 36.13
CA ALA A 97 2.54 -0.15 35.82
C ALA A 97 3.23 1.10 35.25
N ASP A 98 4.52 1.28 35.59
CA ASP A 98 5.44 2.30 35.05
C ASP A 98 5.61 2.24 33.52
N THR A 99 5.17 1.16 32.87
CA THR A 99 5.18 0.99 31.42
C THR A 99 4.12 -0.04 31.04
N HIS A 100 3.34 0.26 30.01
CA HIS A 100 2.37 -0.66 29.43
C HIS A 100 2.59 -0.71 27.92
N VAL A 101 2.88 -1.89 27.40
CA VAL A 101 2.90 -2.14 25.96
C VAL A 101 1.86 -3.21 25.70
N SER A 102 1.02 -2.97 24.70
CA SER A 102 0.01 -3.94 24.29
C SER A 102 0.36 -4.45 22.89
N GLY A 103 0.05 -5.72 22.58
CA GLY A 103 0.36 -6.42 21.30
C GLY A 103 -0.17 -5.82 19.98
N SER A 104 -0.53 -4.53 19.97
CA SER A 104 -0.92 -3.74 18.79
C SER A 104 0.12 -2.65 18.48
N GLY A 105 1.32 -2.72 19.07
CA GLY A 105 2.35 -1.67 18.95
C GLY A 105 2.03 -0.39 19.75
N ILE A 106 1.05 -0.44 20.64
CA ILE A 106 0.68 0.69 21.51
C ILE A 106 1.65 0.73 22.68
N VAL A 107 2.29 1.88 22.88
CA VAL A 107 3.24 2.12 23.98
C VAL A 107 2.66 3.17 24.92
N GLY A 108 2.64 2.90 26.22
CA GLY A 108 2.18 3.83 27.24
C GLY A 108 3.09 3.87 28.47
N SER A 109 3.30 5.07 29.01
CA SER A 109 4.08 5.27 30.25
C SER A 109 3.77 6.63 30.86
N VAL A 110 4.16 6.80 32.12
CA VAL A 110 4.22 8.12 32.76
C VAL A 110 5.41 8.91 32.22
N ALA A 111 5.29 10.23 32.16
CA ALA A 111 6.39 11.09 31.75
C ALA A 111 7.62 10.85 32.66
N LYS A 112 8.79 10.75 32.04
CA LYS A 112 10.08 10.47 32.69
C LYS A 112 10.12 9.13 33.44
N GLY A 113 9.31 8.15 33.03
CA GLY A 113 9.31 6.81 33.60
C GLY A 113 10.67 6.13 33.51
N ARG A 114 11.17 5.61 34.64
CA ARG A 114 12.50 4.98 34.74
C ARG A 114 12.63 3.74 33.84
N LYS A 115 11.57 2.92 33.76
CA LYS A 115 11.55 1.73 32.91
C LYS A 115 11.64 2.08 31.42
N LEU A 116 10.82 3.05 30.96
CA LEU A 116 10.86 3.54 29.58
C LEU A 116 12.22 4.15 29.23
N PHE A 117 12.87 4.87 30.16
CA PHE A 117 14.23 5.36 29.95
C PHE A 117 15.24 4.24 29.68
N PHE A 118 15.21 3.15 30.47
CA PHE A 118 16.10 2.02 30.24
C PHE A 118 15.79 1.27 28.96
N GLN A 119 14.52 1.19 28.57
CA GLN A 119 14.11 0.61 27.28
C GLN A 119 14.61 1.44 26.10
N LEU A 120 14.42 2.76 26.13
CA LEU A 120 15.00 3.70 25.17
C LEU A 120 16.51 3.49 25.06
N LYS A 121 17.21 3.46 26.21
CA LYS A 121 18.65 3.19 26.25
C LYS A 121 19.01 1.83 25.64
N GLY A 122 18.19 0.80 25.86
CA GLY A 122 18.35 -0.52 25.27
C GLY A 122 18.23 -0.49 23.74
N ALA A 123 17.15 0.12 23.24
CA ALA A 123 16.89 0.27 21.80
C ALA A 123 18.05 1.00 21.10
N TYR A 124 18.59 2.06 21.71
CA TYR A 124 19.76 2.76 21.16
C TYR A 124 21.04 1.94 21.13
N ASN A 125 21.20 0.99 22.04
CA ASN A 125 22.39 0.12 22.07
C ASN A 125 22.26 -1.07 21.10
N GLY A 126 21.23 -1.09 20.24
CA GLY A 126 20.99 -2.19 19.30
C GLY A 126 20.53 -3.47 20.00
N SER A 127 20.14 -3.41 21.28
CA SER A 127 19.32 -4.47 21.83
C SER A 127 18.04 -4.50 21.03
N SER A 128 17.68 -5.67 20.48
CA SER A 128 16.32 -5.87 19.99
C SER A 128 15.41 -5.36 21.11
N THR A 129 14.63 -4.32 20.83
CA THR A 129 13.35 -4.20 21.53
C THR A 129 12.76 -5.58 21.32
N ASN A 130 12.58 -6.37 22.38
CA ASN A 130 11.89 -7.64 22.21
C ASN A 130 10.59 -7.22 21.55
N ARG A 131 10.44 -7.47 20.23
CA ARG A 131 9.20 -7.19 19.52
C ARG A 131 8.16 -7.81 20.40
N PHE A 132 7.21 -6.99 20.84
CA PHE A 132 6.26 -7.34 21.88
C PHE A 132 5.28 -8.40 21.34
N GLU A 133 5.80 -9.59 21.05
CA GLU A 133 5.05 -10.80 20.80
C GLU A 133 4.58 -11.27 22.17
N ASP A 134 3.47 -10.69 22.60
CA ASP A 134 2.66 -11.32 23.64
C ASP A 134 1.85 -12.39 22.92
N ASP A 135 2.37 -13.62 22.94
CA ASP A 135 1.79 -14.82 22.29
C ASP A 135 0.44 -15.24 22.92
N ASP A 136 -0.04 -14.51 23.93
CA ASP A 136 -1.26 -14.80 24.68
C ASP A 136 -1.97 -13.53 25.21
N SER A 137 -2.06 -12.44 24.42
CA SER A 137 -2.95 -11.34 24.81
C SER A 137 -4.40 -11.75 24.56
N PRO A 138 -5.23 -12.00 25.60
CA PRO A 138 -6.66 -12.27 25.40
C PRO A 138 -7.28 -11.11 24.65
N ALA A 139 -8.17 -11.43 23.70
CA ALA A 139 -8.87 -10.51 22.81
C ALA A 139 -9.07 -9.13 23.46
N LYS A 140 -8.31 -8.14 22.99
CA LYS A 140 -8.54 -6.74 23.33
C LYS A 140 -9.86 -6.37 22.67
N THR A 141 -10.95 -6.45 23.41
CA THR A 141 -12.31 -6.27 22.87
C THR A 141 -12.52 -4.90 22.23
N ASP A 142 -11.67 -3.91 22.55
CA ASP A 142 -11.95 -2.50 22.26
C ASP A 142 -10.98 -1.88 21.25
N ILE A 143 -9.92 -2.60 20.86
CA ILE A 143 -8.87 -2.08 19.96
C ILE A 143 -8.65 -3.10 18.85
N VAL A 144 -8.94 -2.67 17.63
CA VAL A 144 -8.66 -3.45 16.43
C VAL A 144 -7.33 -3.01 15.85
N SER A 145 -6.42 -3.95 15.64
CA SER A 145 -5.11 -3.72 14.99
C SER A 145 -5.05 -4.39 13.64
N LEU A 146 -4.56 -3.68 12.64
CA LEU A 146 -4.49 -4.13 11.24
C LEU A 146 -3.23 -4.96 10.91
N GLY A 147 -2.38 -5.28 11.89
CA GLY A 147 -1.17 -6.10 11.66
C GLY A 147 -0.14 -5.49 10.69
N TYR A 148 -0.26 -4.21 10.35
CA TYR A 148 0.70 -3.45 9.54
C TYR A 148 1.55 -2.53 10.39
N SER A 149 2.76 -2.25 9.89
CA SER A 149 3.68 -1.35 10.57
C SER A 149 3.17 0.07 10.48
N ASP A 150 3.23 0.80 11.60
CA ASP A 150 2.87 2.23 11.59
C ASP A 150 3.81 3.03 10.69
N ALA A 151 5.06 2.57 10.54
CA ALA A 151 6.04 3.18 9.64
C ALA A 151 5.56 3.24 8.18
N SER A 152 4.71 2.31 7.75
CA SER A 152 4.08 2.38 6.43
C SER A 152 2.85 3.29 6.45
N ALA A 153 2.03 3.23 7.50
CA ALA A 153 0.77 3.98 7.59
C ALA A 153 0.97 5.50 7.74
N VAL A 154 1.98 5.96 8.48
CA VAL A 154 2.22 7.40 8.73
C VAL A 154 2.61 8.18 7.47
N TYR A 155 3.09 7.49 6.43
CA TYR A 155 3.41 8.08 5.12
C TYR A 155 2.38 7.70 4.04
N CYS A 156 1.44 6.80 4.34
CA CYS A 156 0.45 6.33 3.38
C CYS A 156 -0.59 7.42 3.11
N GLN A 157 -0.92 7.68 1.84
CA GLN A 157 -1.94 8.65 1.45
C GLN A 157 -3.31 7.97 1.44
N PHE A 158 -4.18 8.38 2.36
CA PHE A 158 -5.53 7.83 2.44
C PHE A 158 -6.51 8.70 1.65
N PRO A 159 -7.32 8.11 0.76
CA PRO A 159 -8.29 8.88 -0.01
C PRO A 159 -9.34 9.49 0.92
N GLN A 160 -9.80 10.71 0.60
CA GLN A 160 -10.85 11.38 1.37
C GLN A 160 -12.23 10.71 1.20
N TRP A 161 -12.44 10.03 0.08
CA TRP A 161 -13.66 9.28 -0.21
C TRP A 161 -13.47 7.79 0.04
N SER A 162 -14.51 7.16 0.54
CA SER A 162 -14.56 5.71 0.77
C SER A 162 -14.84 4.99 -0.53
N ARG A 163 -14.04 3.97 -0.86
CA ARG A 163 -14.37 2.99 -1.91
C ARG A 163 -14.60 1.63 -1.25
N PHE A 164 -15.76 1.50 -0.62
CA PHE A 164 -16.11 0.33 0.19
C PHE A 164 -16.10 -0.95 -0.68
N LEU A 165 -15.31 -1.95 -0.30
CA LEU A 165 -15.27 -3.25 -0.99
C LEU A 165 -16.41 -4.19 -0.59
N GLY A 166 -17.25 -3.81 0.38
CA GLY A 166 -18.19 -4.76 0.98
C GLY A 166 -17.54 -5.74 1.96
N ALA A 167 -16.21 -5.71 2.10
CA ALA A 167 -15.47 -6.71 2.86
C ALA A 167 -15.65 -6.49 4.37
N GLU A 168 -15.78 -7.58 5.11
CA GLU A 168 -15.69 -7.60 6.59
C GLU A 168 -14.25 -7.76 7.07
N VAL A 169 -13.39 -8.31 6.21
CA VAL A 169 -11.97 -8.55 6.49
C VAL A 169 -11.16 -8.60 5.21
N LEU A 170 -9.91 -8.17 5.31
CA LEU A 170 -8.92 -8.25 4.24
C LEU A 170 -7.77 -9.17 4.64
N PHE A 171 -7.16 -9.83 3.67
CA PHE A 171 -5.99 -10.69 3.86
C PHE A 171 -4.89 -10.31 2.87
N ASP A 172 -3.68 -10.10 3.37
CA ASP A 172 -2.47 -9.95 2.57
C ASP A 172 -1.64 -11.23 2.63
N ALA A 173 -1.75 -12.04 1.58
CA ALA A 173 -0.94 -13.24 1.40
C ALA A 173 0.38 -12.99 0.67
N THR A 174 0.64 -11.75 0.23
CA THR A 174 1.87 -11.37 -0.47
C THR A 174 3.01 -11.13 0.51
N ASN A 175 2.67 -10.55 1.67
CA ASN A 175 3.60 -10.00 2.66
C ASN A 175 4.68 -9.12 2.02
N SER A 176 4.27 -8.30 1.04
CA SER A 176 5.17 -7.42 0.29
C SER A 176 4.96 -5.97 0.71
N LYS A 177 6.04 -5.18 0.73
CA LYS A 177 5.94 -3.74 0.96
C LYS A 177 5.11 -3.04 -0.12
N GLN A 178 5.09 -3.59 -1.34
CA GLN A 178 4.28 -3.07 -2.44
C GLN A 178 2.78 -3.20 -2.16
N THR A 179 2.35 -4.30 -1.56
CA THR A 179 0.93 -4.55 -1.25
C THR A 179 0.48 -3.83 0.02
N GLU A 180 1.37 -3.63 0.99
CA GLU A 180 1.05 -3.03 2.29
C GLU A 180 0.28 -1.70 2.15
N GLN A 181 0.69 -0.81 1.24
CA GLN A 181 -0.02 0.45 1.00
C GLN A 181 -1.43 0.24 0.43
N THR A 182 -1.59 -0.64 -0.57
CA THR A 182 -2.90 -1.00 -1.13
C THR A 182 -3.83 -1.53 -0.05
N MET A 183 -3.32 -2.43 0.78
CA MET A 183 -4.12 -3.07 1.82
C MET A 183 -4.48 -2.10 2.93
N LEU A 184 -3.57 -1.18 3.30
CA LEU A 184 -3.87 -0.09 4.23
C LEU A 184 -4.97 0.83 3.67
N CYS A 185 -4.90 1.21 2.39
CA CYS A 185 -5.93 2.01 1.75
C CYS A 185 -7.28 1.27 1.70
N TRP A 186 -7.29 -0.01 1.32
CA TRP A 186 -8.50 -0.83 1.33
C TRP A 186 -9.08 -1.04 2.73
N ALA A 187 -8.23 -1.28 3.73
CA ALA A 187 -8.66 -1.41 5.12
C ALA A 187 -9.26 -0.11 5.62
N TYR A 188 -8.67 1.03 5.25
CA TYR A 188 -9.21 2.35 5.56
C TYR A 188 -10.54 2.59 4.87
N ASP A 189 -10.60 2.32 3.56
CA ASP A 189 -11.78 2.48 2.72
C ASP A 189 -12.94 1.59 3.15
N SER A 190 -12.63 0.41 3.67
CA SER A 190 -13.64 -0.54 4.13
C SER A 190 -13.90 -0.45 5.63
N ASN A 191 -13.06 0.28 6.37
CA ASN A 191 -13.05 0.35 7.83
C ASN A 191 -13.07 -1.04 8.49
N VAL A 192 -12.22 -1.94 7.98
CA VAL A 192 -12.18 -3.34 8.40
C VAL A 192 -10.77 -3.81 8.73
N PRO A 193 -10.62 -4.84 9.56
CA PRO A 193 -9.32 -5.43 9.82
C PRO A 193 -8.69 -5.98 8.54
N CYS A 194 -7.37 -5.84 8.44
CA CYS A 194 -6.56 -6.54 7.47
C CYS A 194 -5.56 -7.41 8.20
N TYR A 195 -5.32 -8.63 7.70
CA TYR A 195 -4.39 -9.56 8.32
C TYR A 195 -3.29 -9.97 7.34
N LYS A 196 -2.03 -9.91 7.79
CA LYS A 196 -0.90 -10.50 7.07
C LYS A 196 -0.93 -12.01 7.24
N VAL A 197 -0.97 -12.73 6.12
CA VAL A 197 -0.88 -14.18 6.14
C VAL A 197 0.60 -14.57 6.04
N GLY A 198 1.12 -15.20 7.10
CA GLY A 198 2.51 -15.66 7.13
C GLY A 198 2.78 -16.68 6.03
N ARG A 199 3.87 -16.50 5.28
CA ARG A 199 4.29 -17.44 4.22
C ARG A 199 4.41 -18.85 4.78
N GLY A 200 3.72 -19.81 4.16
CA GLY A 200 3.75 -21.23 4.55
C GLY A 200 2.91 -21.59 5.78
N LYS A 201 2.23 -20.64 6.44
CA LYS A 201 1.27 -20.95 7.50
C LYS A 201 -0.08 -21.34 6.88
N ASN A 202 -0.67 -22.41 7.38
CA ASN A 202 -2.06 -22.73 7.07
C ASN A 202 -2.93 -21.67 7.75
N TRP A 203 -3.65 -20.89 6.95
CA TRP A 203 -4.64 -19.97 7.45
C TRP A 203 -6.01 -20.54 7.10
N LYS A 204 -6.92 -20.51 8.06
CA LYS A 204 -8.32 -20.88 7.86
C LYS A 204 -9.14 -19.63 8.17
N ILE A 205 -9.97 -19.24 7.22
CA ILE A 205 -10.97 -18.22 7.50
C ILE A 205 -12.04 -18.86 8.38
N GLN A 206 -12.39 -18.22 9.49
CA GLN A 206 -13.45 -18.71 10.38
C GLN A 206 -14.80 -18.64 9.66
N SER A 207 -15.69 -19.59 9.97
CA SER A 207 -16.91 -19.90 9.22
C SER A 207 -18.03 -18.86 9.27
N GLU A 208 -17.79 -17.69 9.86
CA GLU A 208 -18.81 -16.64 10.08
C GLU A 208 -18.56 -15.37 9.27
N ILE A 209 -17.45 -15.30 8.52
CA ILE A 209 -17.16 -14.13 7.68
C ILE A 209 -18.01 -14.17 6.42
N SER A 210 -18.80 -13.12 6.20
CA SER A 210 -19.63 -12.96 5.01
C SER A 210 -18.71 -12.73 3.81
N ARG A 211 -18.14 -11.52 3.68
CA ARG A 211 -17.32 -11.12 2.54
C ARG A 211 -15.87 -10.87 2.96
N CYS A 212 -14.92 -11.42 2.21
CA CYS A 212 -13.49 -11.12 2.40
C CYS A 212 -12.76 -10.90 1.08
N VAL A 213 -11.67 -10.12 1.13
CA VAL A 213 -10.80 -9.89 -0.03
C VAL A 213 -9.38 -10.29 0.33
N VAL A 214 -8.74 -11.03 -0.57
CA VAL A 214 -7.41 -11.60 -0.39
C VAL A 214 -6.51 -11.10 -1.51
N ALA A 215 -5.48 -10.34 -1.16
CA ALA A 215 -4.37 -10.03 -2.07
C ALA A 215 -3.36 -11.18 -2.03
N ILE A 216 -3.05 -11.74 -3.20
CA ILE A 216 -2.18 -12.93 -3.31
C ILE A 216 -0.93 -12.69 -4.15
N ASP A 217 -0.91 -11.63 -4.96
CA ASP A 217 0.27 -11.24 -5.72
C ASP A 217 0.68 -9.78 -5.42
N PRO A 218 1.98 -9.48 -5.23
CA PRO A 218 2.46 -8.13 -4.95
C PRO A 218 2.16 -7.12 -6.05
N GLU A 219 1.83 -7.57 -7.27
CA GLU A 219 1.44 -6.68 -8.34
C GLU A 219 0.07 -6.06 -8.16
N VAL A 220 -0.76 -6.51 -7.20
CA VAL A 220 -2.05 -5.85 -6.90
C VAL A 220 -1.88 -4.34 -6.67
N GLY A 221 -0.82 -3.92 -5.98
CA GLY A 221 -0.56 -2.50 -5.73
C GLY A 221 0.03 -1.72 -6.89
N ARG A 222 0.36 -2.38 -8.01
CA ARG A 222 0.97 -1.73 -9.19
C ARG A 222 -0.06 -1.23 -10.20
N PHE A 223 -1.32 -1.62 -10.09
CA PHE A 223 -2.35 -1.30 -11.07
C PHE A 223 -3.49 -0.50 -10.43
N PRO A 224 -3.31 0.83 -10.22
CA PRO A 224 -4.33 1.67 -9.63
C PRO A 224 -5.68 1.61 -10.36
N SER A 225 -5.69 1.43 -11.69
CA SER A 225 -6.95 1.32 -12.46
C SER A 225 -7.79 0.13 -11.99
N LEU A 226 -7.16 -1.04 -11.84
CA LEU A 226 -7.80 -2.26 -11.32
C LEU A 226 -8.23 -2.07 -9.87
N VAL A 227 -7.33 -1.60 -9.01
CA VAL A 227 -7.58 -1.38 -7.58
C VAL A 227 -8.72 -0.40 -7.34
N ASN A 228 -8.78 0.68 -8.13
CA ASN A 228 -9.81 1.70 -8.02
C ASN A 228 -11.17 1.26 -8.59
N SER A 229 -11.16 0.33 -9.55
CA SER A 229 -12.38 -0.18 -10.20
C SER A 229 -13.03 -1.33 -9.44
N LEU A 230 -12.24 -2.10 -8.66
CA LEU A 230 -12.73 -3.28 -7.95
C LEU A 230 -13.97 -3.04 -7.04
N PRO A 231 -14.07 -1.93 -6.28
CA PRO A 231 -15.28 -1.62 -5.51
C PRO A 231 -16.53 -1.45 -6.40
N GLY A 232 -16.41 -0.79 -7.55
CA GLY A 232 -17.49 -0.66 -8.52
C GLY A 232 -17.92 -2.01 -9.08
N PHE A 233 -16.94 -2.87 -9.36
CA PHE A 233 -17.18 -4.21 -9.87
C PHE A 233 -17.96 -5.07 -8.88
N LEU A 234 -17.58 -5.06 -7.61
CA LEU A 234 -18.27 -5.81 -6.56
C LEU A 234 -19.71 -5.31 -6.40
N LYS A 235 -19.91 -3.99 -6.45
CA LYS A 235 -21.26 -3.40 -6.42
C LYS A 235 -22.10 -3.85 -7.62
N GLU A 236 -21.56 -3.80 -8.83
CA GLU A 236 -22.29 -4.24 -10.03
C GLU A 236 -22.62 -5.74 -9.96
N LEU A 237 -21.71 -6.57 -9.44
CA LEU A 237 -22.00 -7.99 -9.20
C LEU A 237 -23.10 -8.20 -8.18
N ASP A 238 -23.11 -7.41 -7.10
CA ASP A 238 -24.17 -7.46 -6.09
C ASP A 238 -25.55 -7.14 -6.68
N GLU A 239 -25.59 -6.27 -7.70
CA GLU A 239 -26.81 -5.90 -8.42
C GLU A 239 -27.22 -6.94 -9.50
N GLU A 240 -26.24 -7.49 -10.24
CA GLU A 240 -26.48 -8.41 -11.37
C GLU A 240 -26.72 -9.87 -10.94
N ASP A 241 -25.94 -10.39 -10.00
CA ASP A 241 -26.07 -11.75 -9.45
C ASP A 241 -25.74 -11.72 -7.95
N PRO A 242 -26.68 -11.36 -7.06
CA PRO A 242 -26.42 -11.18 -5.62
C PRO A 242 -25.89 -12.43 -4.92
N ASP A 243 -26.06 -13.60 -5.53
CA ASP A 243 -25.58 -14.88 -5.00
C ASP A 243 -24.19 -15.26 -5.55
N TRP A 244 -23.47 -14.36 -6.24
CA TRP A 244 -22.09 -14.62 -6.65
C TRP A 244 -21.26 -15.07 -5.45
N GLU A 245 -20.38 -16.05 -5.62
CA GLU A 245 -19.67 -16.66 -4.49
C GLU A 245 -18.21 -16.25 -4.47
N VAL A 246 -17.57 -16.21 -5.65
CA VAL A 246 -16.14 -15.95 -5.79
C VAL A 246 -15.90 -15.03 -6.98
N LEU A 247 -15.06 -14.02 -6.78
CA LEU A 247 -14.50 -13.19 -7.83
C LEU A 247 -12.97 -13.31 -7.79
N ILE A 248 -12.38 -13.79 -8.87
CA ILE A 248 -10.93 -13.69 -9.09
C ILE A 248 -10.67 -12.37 -9.81
N PHE A 249 -9.72 -11.57 -9.33
CA PHE A 249 -9.32 -10.37 -10.03
C PHE A 249 -7.85 -10.41 -10.46
N GLY A 250 -7.56 -9.84 -11.62
CA GLY A 250 -6.24 -9.95 -12.22
C GLY A 250 -6.01 -9.11 -13.46
N LEU A 251 -4.99 -9.51 -14.21
CA LEU A 251 -4.53 -8.90 -15.45
C LEU A 251 -4.58 -9.94 -16.57
N GLU A 252 -4.78 -9.47 -17.79
CA GLU A 252 -4.65 -10.27 -19.00
C GLU A 252 -3.91 -9.44 -20.06
N TRP A 253 -2.83 -10.01 -20.58
CA TRP A 253 -2.02 -9.42 -21.65
C TRP A 253 -2.43 -10.01 -23.00
N ASN A 254 -1.98 -9.39 -24.09
CA ASN A 254 -2.30 -9.82 -25.45
C ASN A 254 -3.81 -9.92 -25.73
N ALA A 255 -4.63 -9.13 -25.03
CA ALA A 255 -6.07 -9.19 -25.15
C ALA A 255 -6.60 -8.50 -26.42
N GLY A 256 -5.74 -7.81 -27.17
CA GLY A 256 -6.10 -7.03 -28.36
C GLY A 256 -6.80 -5.70 -28.06
N GLU A 257 -7.08 -5.40 -26.78
CA GLU A 257 -7.68 -4.15 -26.35
C GLU A 257 -7.26 -3.78 -24.92
N ASN A 258 -7.31 -2.47 -24.62
CA ASN A 258 -7.18 -1.96 -23.27
C ASN A 258 -8.58 -1.74 -22.68
N SER A 259 -9.05 -2.71 -21.89
CA SER A 259 -10.40 -2.69 -21.33
C SER A 259 -10.41 -3.26 -19.91
N PHE A 260 -11.48 -2.97 -19.17
CA PHE A 260 -11.75 -3.61 -17.89
C PHE A 260 -12.97 -4.50 -18.08
N THR A 261 -12.84 -5.80 -17.87
CA THR A 261 -13.90 -6.76 -18.20
C THR A 261 -14.27 -7.67 -17.04
N LYS A 262 -15.54 -8.08 -17.08
CA LYS A 262 -16.25 -8.89 -16.10
C LYS A 262 -16.86 -10.07 -16.83
N TYR A 263 -16.62 -11.30 -16.38
CA TYR A 263 -17.34 -12.44 -16.93
C TYR A 263 -17.49 -13.57 -15.93
N ARG A 264 -18.56 -14.34 -16.08
CA ARG A 264 -18.77 -15.60 -15.36
C ARG A 264 -17.93 -16.69 -16.01
N VAL A 265 -17.27 -17.48 -15.17
CA VAL A 265 -16.44 -18.61 -15.63
C VAL A 265 -17.34 -19.77 -16.06
N THR A 266 -17.16 -20.21 -17.31
CA THR A 266 -17.90 -21.32 -17.92
C THR A 266 -16.99 -22.49 -18.32
N SER A 267 -15.68 -22.37 -18.08
CA SER A 267 -14.71 -23.43 -18.34
C SER A 267 -13.57 -23.35 -17.33
N GLN A 268 -12.88 -24.48 -17.15
CA GLN A 268 -11.69 -24.56 -16.30
C GLN A 268 -10.44 -23.89 -16.92
N PHE A 269 -10.51 -23.47 -18.19
CA PHE A 269 -9.35 -22.95 -18.90
C PHE A 269 -9.20 -21.45 -18.65
N THR A 270 -8.00 -21.04 -18.26
CA THR A 270 -7.59 -19.64 -18.16
C THR A 270 -6.69 -19.27 -19.33
N SER A 271 -6.71 -17.98 -19.69
CA SER A 271 -5.75 -17.46 -20.66
C SER A 271 -4.32 -17.67 -20.13
N PRO A 272 -3.39 -18.23 -20.94
CA PRO A 272 -1.98 -18.38 -20.52
C PRO A 272 -1.31 -17.03 -20.27
N ASP A 273 -1.85 -15.96 -20.85
CA ASP A 273 -1.40 -14.58 -20.68
C ASP A 273 -2.17 -13.85 -19.57
N SER A 274 -2.81 -14.60 -18.65
CA SER A 274 -3.46 -14.01 -17.47
C SER A 274 -2.62 -14.17 -16.21
N LYS A 275 -2.78 -13.21 -15.29
CA LYS A 275 -2.21 -13.27 -13.96
C LYS A 275 -3.24 -12.87 -12.92
N HIS A 276 -3.46 -13.74 -11.94
CA HIS A 276 -4.38 -13.50 -10.85
C HIS A 276 -3.67 -12.73 -9.73
N LEU A 277 -4.28 -11.64 -9.27
CA LEU A 277 -3.70 -10.74 -8.26
C LEU A 277 -4.39 -10.85 -6.90
N GLY A 278 -5.61 -11.36 -6.89
CA GLY A 278 -6.35 -11.62 -5.66
C GLY A 278 -7.71 -12.23 -5.90
N ILE A 279 -8.43 -12.43 -4.79
CA ILE A 279 -9.75 -13.06 -4.76
C ILE A 279 -10.65 -12.27 -3.83
N ALA A 280 -11.91 -12.07 -4.20
CA ALA A 280 -12.98 -11.68 -3.30
C ALA A 280 -13.96 -12.84 -3.14
N PHE A 281 -14.36 -13.10 -1.90
CA PHE A 281 -15.37 -14.09 -1.55
C PHE A 281 -16.58 -13.37 -0.98
N ASN A 282 -17.80 -13.68 -1.41
CA ASN A 282 -19.00 -12.95 -1.01
C ASN A 282 -19.68 -13.49 0.25
N THR A 283 -19.93 -14.81 0.31
CA THR A 283 -20.62 -15.49 1.43
C THR A 283 -20.00 -16.86 1.72
N ASN A 284 -19.97 -17.24 3.00
CA ASN A 284 -19.46 -18.52 3.48
C ASN A 284 -18.03 -18.82 2.99
N CYS A 285 -17.15 -17.81 3.04
CA CYS A 285 -15.80 -17.88 2.48
C CYS A 285 -14.95 -19.06 3.01
N ALA A 286 -15.21 -19.52 4.24
CA ALA A 286 -14.49 -20.63 4.87
C ALA A 286 -14.53 -21.94 4.07
N ARG A 287 -15.59 -22.20 3.30
CA ARG A 287 -15.71 -23.44 2.51
C ARG A 287 -14.81 -23.48 1.27
N PHE A 288 -14.27 -22.33 0.87
CA PHE A 288 -13.42 -22.19 -0.33
C PHE A 288 -11.93 -22.15 -0.01
N MET A 289 -11.58 -21.95 1.27
CA MET A 289 -10.23 -21.61 1.72
C MET A 289 -9.46 -22.80 2.31
N SER A 290 -9.80 -24.03 1.94
CA SER A 290 -9.13 -25.23 2.43
C SER A 290 -7.77 -25.51 1.76
N ASP A 291 -7.54 -25.01 0.54
CA ASP A 291 -6.42 -25.41 -0.30
C ASP A 291 -5.43 -24.27 -0.60
N LYS A 292 -4.14 -24.60 -0.62
CA LYS A 292 -3.00 -23.68 -0.58
C LYS A 292 -2.77 -22.91 -1.89
N ASN A 293 -2.00 -21.82 -1.75
CA ASN A 293 -1.42 -20.93 -2.78
C ASN A 293 -1.20 -21.60 -4.16
N ASP A 294 -1.62 -20.91 -5.22
CA ASP A 294 -1.65 -21.29 -6.65
C ASP A 294 -2.53 -22.48 -7.04
N SER A 295 -2.54 -23.58 -6.28
CA SER A 295 -3.55 -24.64 -6.49
C SER A 295 -4.97 -24.14 -6.23
N ALA A 296 -5.13 -23.15 -5.35
CA ALA A 296 -6.43 -22.56 -5.02
C ALA A 296 -7.18 -22.08 -6.27
N PHE A 297 -6.53 -21.39 -7.22
CA PHE A 297 -7.19 -20.93 -8.44
C PHE A 297 -7.60 -22.09 -9.32
N ARG A 298 -6.69 -23.04 -9.56
CA ARG A 298 -7.00 -24.21 -10.39
C ARG A 298 -8.19 -24.96 -9.81
N SER A 299 -8.21 -25.18 -8.49
CA SER A 299 -9.34 -25.80 -7.82
C SER A 299 -10.63 -24.98 -7.93
N LEU A 300 -10.58 -23.65 -7.87
CA LEU A 300 -11.75 -22.80 -8.12
C LEU A 300 -12.25 -22.91 -9.57
N PHE A 301 -11.34 -22.87 -10.55
CA PHE A 301 -11.67 -23.05 -11.97
C PHE A 301 -12.19 -24.46 -12.28
N GLU A 302 -11.66 -25.52 -11.66
CA GLU A 302 -12.16 -26.89 -11.79
C GLU A 302 -13.58 -27.01 -11.22
N ARG A 303 -13.86 -26.29 -10.13
CA ARG A 303 -15.16 -26.26 -9.45
C ARG A 303 -16.13 -25.21 -9.99
N HIS A 304 -15.83 -24.53 -11.10
CA HIS A 304 -16.69 -23.47 -11.67
C HIS A 304 -18.16 -23.89 -11.95
N HIS A 305 -18.44 -25.19 -12.04
CA HIS A 305 -19.78 -25.73 -12.20
C HIS A 305 -20.54 -25.88 -10.86
N GLU A 306 -19.81 -25.98 -9.75
CA GLU A 306 -20.34 -26.05 -8.38
C GLU A 306 -20.54 -24.67 -7.75
N ILE A 307 -19.80 -23.66 -8.25
CA ILE A 307 -19.75 -22.32 -7.65
C ILE A 307 -20.04 -21.22 -8.66
N LYS A 308 -20.65 -20.12 -8.21
CA LYS A 308 -20.82 -18.89 -8.98
C LYS A 308 -19.50 -18.11 -9.01
N LEU A 309 -18.59 -18.55 -9.88
CA LEU A 309 -17.26 -17.98 -10.08
C LEU A 309 -17.24 -16.91 -11.19
N TYR A 310 -16.71 -15.74 -10.85
CA TYR A 310 -16.49 -14.62 -11.74
C TYR A 310 -15.00 -14.28 -11.86
N VAL A 311 -14.64 -13.67 -13.00
CA VAL A 311 -13.34 -13.06 -13.22
C VAL A 311 -13.52 -11.58 -13.56
N GLY A 312 -12.78 -10.73 -12.84
CA GLY A 312 -12.65 -9.30 -13.10
C GLY A 312 -11.22 -9.01 -13.56
N VAL A 313 -11.04 -8.64 -14.81
CA VAL A 313 -9.70 -8.57 -15.41
C VAL A 313 -9.46 -7.24 -16.11
N GLN A 314 -8.32 -6.63 -15.79
CA GLN A 314 -7.77 -5.53 -16.59
C GLN A 314 -7.03 -6.13 -17.78
N LYS A 315 -7.58 -5.90 -18.97
CA LYS A 315 -7.01 -6.31 -20.24
C LYS A 315 -6.04 -5.26 -20.75
N PHE A 316 -4.94 -5.75 -21.31
CA PHE A 316 -3.95 -4.97 -22.01
C PHE A 316 -3.85 -5.48 -23.45
N GLU A 317 -3.79 -4.54 -24.38
CA GLU A 317 -3.62 -4.83 -25.80
C GLU A 317 -2.32 -5.58 -26.08
N HIS A 318 -1.28 -5.28 -25.29
CA HIS A 318 0.08 -5.70 -25.54
C HIS A 318 0.59 -6.75 -24.54
N GLU A 319 1.75 -7.34 -24.87
CA GLU A 319 2.53 -8.16 -23.96
C GLU A 319 2.92 -7.37 -22.70
N ARG A 320 3.19 -8.09 -21.60
CA ARG A 320 3.44 -7.53 -20.27
C ARG A 320 4.45 -6.39 -20.24
N GLN A 321 5.61 -6.57 -20.86
CA GLN A 321 6.69 -5.58 -20.84
C GLN A 321 6.32 -4.33 -21.65
N LEU A 322 5.61 -4.49 -22.76
CA LEU A 322 5.16 -3.37 -23.58
C LEU A 322 4.01 -2.61 -22.91
N ALA A 323 3.04 -3.32 -22.32
CA ALA A 323 1.99 -2.72 -21.50
C ALA A 323 2.58 -1.88 -20.36
N GLN A 324 3.64 -2.39 -19.73
CA GLN A 324 4.37 -1.68 -18.69
C GLN A 324 5.05 -0.40 -19.16
N ILE A 325 5.62 -0.39 -20.36
CA ILE A 325 6.18 0.83 -20.96
C ILE A 325 5.06 1.88 -21.10
N PHE A 326 3.92 1.52 -21.69
CA PHE A 326 2.83 2.46 -21.89
C PHE A 326 2.26 3.01 -20.58
N MET A 327 2.08 2.14 -19.57
CA MET A 327 1.62 2.56 -18.23
C MET A 327 2.60 3.51 -17.53
N SER A 328 3.90 3.46 -17.87
CA SER A 328 4.91 4.33 -17.25
C SER A 328 4.95 5.74 -17.81
N ILE A 329 4.35 5.99 -18.98
CA ILE A 329 4.41 7.29 -19.67
C ILE A 329 3.89 8.43 -18.76
N PRO A 330 2.71 8.33 -18.11
CA PRO A 330 2.22 9.38 -17.22
C PRO A 330 3.15 9.62 -16.02
N SER A 331 3.70 8.55 -15.43
CA SER A 331 4.68 8.63 -14.34
C SER A 331 5.97 9.33 -14.75
N ILE A 332 6.46 9.06 -15.97
CA ILE A 332 7.63 9.73 -16.54
C ILE A 332 7.36 11.23 -16.69
N GLN A 333 6.24 11.60 -17.30
CA GLN A 333 5.85 13.00 -17.48
C GLN A 333 5.68 13.72 -16.15
N ASN A 334 5.04 13.08 -15.16
CA ASN A 334 4.87 13.62 -13.81
C ASN A 334 6.22 13.87 -13.12
N ALA A 335 7.16 12.92 -13.23
CA ALA A 335 8.49 13.05 -12.65
C ALA A 335 9.27 14.24 -13.25
N PHE A 336 9.31 14.37 -14.58
CA PHE A 336 9.99 15.50 -15.23
C PHE A 336 9.33 16.84 -14.86
N ARG A 337 8.00 16.90 -14.83
CA ARG A 337 7.27 18.11 -14.45
C ARG A 337 7.55 18.53 -13.02
N LYS A 338 7.46 17.59 -12.06
CA LYS A 338 7.62 17.87 -10.63
C LYS A 338 9.06 18.19 -10.24
N LEU A 339 10.04 17.49 -10.81
CA LEU A 339 11.44 17.64 -10.40
C LEU A 339 12.21 18.69 -11.21
N ALA A 340 11.96 18.75 -12.51
CA ALA A 340 12.74 19.59 -13.43
C ALA A 340 11.95 20.76 -14.03
N GLY A 341 10.62 20.81 -13.85
CA GLY A 341 9.76 21.75 -14.58
C GLY A 341 9.80 21.52 -16.09
N HIS A 342 10.09 20.29 -16.53
CA HIS A 342 10.30 19.90 -17.92
C HIS A 342 9.13 19.08 -18.45
N GLU A 343 8.72 19.31 -19.70
CA GLU A 343 7.73 18.48 -20.39
C GLU A 343 8.46 17.44 -21.25
N ALA A 344 8.47 16.19 -20.78
CA ALA A 344 9.08 15.09 -21.51
C ALA A 344 8.31 14.82 -22.82
N PRO A 345 8.97 14.87 -23.99
CA PRO A 345 8.32 14.59 -25.27
C PRO A 345 7.95 13.11 -25.40
N PHE A 346 6.74 12.85 -25.90
CA PHE A 346 6.20 11.51 -26.19
C PHE A 346 5.55 11.44 -27.57
N GLU A 347 5.84 12.41 -28.43
CA GLU A 347 5.25 12.51 -29.76
C GLU A 347 5.95 11.52 -30.72
N PHE A 348 5.18 10.58 -31.24
CA PHE A 348 5.58 9.68 -32.31
C PHE A 348 4.35 9.28 -33.14
N GLU A 349 4.54 9.13 -34.45
CA GLU A 349 3.50 8.69 -35.40
C GLU A 349 3.49 7.17 -35.56
N ARG A 350 4.66 6.55 -35.41
CA ARG A 350 4.87 5.11 -35.51
C ARG A 350 5.81 4.67 -34.40
N TYR A 351 5.73 3.40 -34.01
CA TYR A 351 6.68 2.81 -33.09
C TYR A 351 7.12 1.42 -33.54
N GLU A 352 8.33 1.04 -33.16
CA GLU A 352 8.91 -0.27 -33.37
C GLU A 352 9.21 -0.91 -32.01
N THR A 353 9.04 -2.22 -31.91
CA THR A 353 9.31 -2.98 -30.69
C THR A 353 10.40 -4.02 -30.92
N HIS A 354 11.32 -4.12 -29.98
CA HIS A 354 12.40 -5.11 -29.98
C HIS A 354 12.55 -5.71 -28.58
N GLY A 355 11.77 -6.75 -28.30
CA GLY A 355 11.67 -7.32 -26.96
C GLY A 355 11.11 -6.29 -25.98
N THR A 356 11.90 -5.88 -25.00
CA THR A 356 11.49 -4.89 -23.99
C THR A 356 11.79 -3.45 -24.38
N LEU A 357 12.23 -3.19 -25.63
CA LEU A 357 12.53 -1.87 -26.15
C LEU A 357 11.41 -1.38 -27.06
N LEU A 358 10.89 -0.19 -26.79
CA LEU A 358 10.02 0.57 -27.68
C LEU A 358 10.79 1.76 -28.25
N LYS A 359 10.75 1.94 -29.57
CA LYS A 359 11.27 3.11 -30.27
C LYS A 359 10.13 3.84 -30.94
N GLY A 360 9.86 5.08 -30.54
CA GLY A 360 8.87 5.94 -31.17
C GLY A 360 9.54 6.87 -32.20
N PHE A 361 8.96 6.96 -33.38
CA PHE A 361 9.47 7.78 -34.48
C PHE A 361 8.47 8.87 -34.88
N LEU A 362 9.00 10.05 -35.20
CA LEU A 362 8.26 11.16 -35.82
C LEU A 362 8.80 11.29 -37.26
N GLY A 363 8.01 10.90 -38.25
CA GLY A 363 8.50 10.58 -39.59
C GLY A 363 9.58 9.47 -39.57
N ASP A 364 10.77 9.80 -40.06
CA ASP A 364 11.93 8.88 -40.08
C ASP A 364 12.90 9.05 -38.91
N ARG A 365 12.64 10.02 -38.02
CA ARG A 365 13.52 10.35 -36.91
C ARG A 365 13.09 9.63 -35.64
N LEU A 366 14.06 9.06 -34.93
CA LEU A 366 13.85 8.54 -33.58
C LEU A 366 13.51 9.72 -32.63
N SER A 367 12.32 9.70 -32.06
CA SER A 367 11.81 10.74 -31.15
C SER A 367 11.97 10.31 -29.69
N VAL A 368 11.61 9.05 -29.40
CA VAL A 368 11.65 8.50 -28.04
C VAL A 368 12.10 7.04 -28.04
N GLU A 369 12.71 6.64 -26.93
CA GLU A 369 13.11 5.27 -26.66
C GLU A 369 12.75 4.93 -25.22
N LEU A 370 12.01 3.85 -25.04
CA LEU A 370 11.61 3.34 -23.75
C LEU A 370 12.02 1.89 -23.61
N SER A 371 12.47 1.50 -22.44
CA SER A 371 12.62 0.08 -22.12
C SER A 371 12.22 -0.22 -20.70
N ALA A 372 11.58 -1.37 -20.50
CA ALA A 372 11.21 -1.88 -19.19
C ALA A 372 12.03 -3.12 -18.85
N ASP A 373 12.38 -3.28 -17.58
CA ASP A 373 12.96 -4.52 -17.07
C ASP A 373 11.99 -5.30 -16.17
N GLN A 374 12.44 -6.48 -15.71
CA GLN A 374 11.65 -7.38 -14.87
C GLN A 374 11.38 -6.83 -13.47
N GLU A 375 12.18 -5.87 -13.00
CA GLU A 375 12.01 -5.21 -11.69
C GLU A 375 11.06 -4.02 -11.75
N SER A 376 10.49 -3.76 -12.92
CA SER A 376 9.66 -2.59 -13.17
C SER A 376 10.38 -1.26 -13.17
N ARG A 377 11.65 -1.27 -13.55
CA ARG A 377 12.37 -0.07 -13.90
C ARG A 377 12.11 0.24 -15.37
N VAL A 378 11.78 1.49 -15.64
CA VAL A 378 11.65 2.01 -17.00
C VAL A 378 12.79 2.99 -17.27
N MET A 379 13.50 2.77 -18.36
CA MET A 379 14.43 3.74 -18.93
C MET A 379 13.71 4.49 -20.04
N TYR A 380 13.88 5.80 -20.04
CA TYR A 380 13.33 6.71 -21.04
C TYR A 380 14.44 7.59 -21.59
N ARG A 381 14.41 7.80 -22.91
CA ARG A 381 15.22 8.78 -23.63
C ARG A 381 14.38 9.46 -24.69
N SER A 382 14.69 10.72 -24.95
CA SER A 382 14.14 11.44 -26.07
C SER A 382 15.17 12.32 -26.76
N TRP A 383 14.87 12.69 -27.99
CA TRP A 383 15.74 13.47 -28.87
C TRP A 383 15.03 14.71 -29.40
N ASN A 384 15.79 15.78 -29.55
CA ASN A 384 15.38 17.03 -30.19
C ASN A 384 15.35 16.90 -31.71
N ASP A 385 14.91 17.97 -32.38
CA ASP A 385 14.84 18.00 -33.83
C ASP A 385 16.18 17.82 -34.55
N ASP A 386 17.25 18.29 -33.90
CA ASP A 386 18.64 18.22 -34.36
C ASP A 386 19.31 16.86 -34.08
N GLY A 387 18.59 15.91 -33.48
CA GLY A 387 19.13 14.61 -33.06
C GLY A 387 19.94 14.63 -31.77
N GLY A 388 20.06 15.78 -31.09
CA GLY A 388 20.62 15.87 -29.75
C GLY A 388 19.67 15.25 -28.71
N LEU A 389 20.22 14.70 -27.63
CA LEU A 389 19.40 14.25 -26.50
C LEU A 389 18.62 15.44 -25.93
N ASN A 390 17.32 15.23 -25.69
CA ASN A 390 16.43 16.18 -25.02
C ASN A 390 16.39 15.89 -23.52
N SER A 391 16.05 14.66 -23.15
CA SER A 391 15.96 14.23 -21.76
C SER A 391 16.14 12.72 -21.63
N GLU A 392 16.57 12.27 -20.46
CA GLU A 392 16.65 10.86 -20.12
C GLU A 392 16.36 10.61 -18.64
N MET A 393 15.80 9.45 -18.33
CA MET A 393 15.51 9.05 -16.96
C MET A 393 15.54 7.53 -16.80
N LYS A 394 15.90 7.08 -15.59
CA LYS A 394 15.55 5.75 -15.09
C LYS A 394 14.63 5.88 -13.89
N LEU A 395 13.43 5.31 -14.03
CA LEU A 395 12.34 5.39 -13.07
C LEU A 395 11.98 4.00 -12.56
N GLN A 396 11.97 3.81 -11.24
CA GLN A 396 11.34 2.68 -10.60
C GLN A 396 9.92 3.07 -10.22
N MET A 397 8.93 2.46 -10.87
CA MET A 397 7.52 2.74 -10.54
C MET A 397 7.18 2.17 -9.15
N GLY A 398 6.48 2.95 -8.35
CA GLY A 398 5.95 2.57 -7.04
C GLY A 398 4.47 2.92 -6.91
N GLN A 399 3.85 2.48 -5.81
CA GLN A 399 2.42 2.73 -5.60
C GLN A 399 2.14 4.13 -5.06
N ALA A 400 2.78 4.52 -3.95
CA ALA A 400 2.63 5.87 -3.37
C ALA A 400 3.60 6.89 -3.98
N SER A 401 4.78 6.43 -4.38
CA SER A 401 5.79 7.28 -5.00
C SER A 401 6.66 6.50 -5.97
N ASP A 402 6.96 7.14 -7.08
CA ASP A 402 7.95 6.67 -8.02
C ASP A 402 9.34 7.10 -7.56
N THR A 403 10.33 6.23 -7.74
CA THR A 403 11.72 6.53 -7.44
C THR A 403 12.47 6.84 -8.73
N VAL A 404 12.87 8.10 -8.89
CA VAL A 404 13.79 8.53 -9.93
C VAL A 404 15.20 8.16 -9.51
N GLU A 405 15.73 7.05 -10.05
CA GLU A 405 17.10 6.60 -9.78
C GLU A 405 18.09 7.66 -10.31
N TRP A 406 17.88 8.09 -11.56
CA TRP A 406 18.56 9.23 -12.15
C TRP A 406 17.69 9.88 -13.23
N MET A 407 17.85 11.19 -13.42
CA MET A 407 17.18 12.00 -14.44
C MET A 407 18.12 13.09 -14.94
N ARG A 408 18.08 13.37 -16.25
CA ARG A 408 18.80 14.48 -16.89
C ARG A 408 17.92 15.19 -17.92
N VAL A 409 18.03 16.51 -17.97
CA VAL A 409 17.46 17.36 -19.02
C VAL A 409 18.59 18.09 -19.71
N TYR A 410 18.55 18.13 -21.04
CA TYR A 410 19.56 18.74 -21.89
C TYR A 410 19.01 19.98 -22.61
N PHE A 411 19.85 20.99 -22.74
CA PHE A 411 19.61 22.14 -23.60
C PHE A 411 20.92 22.52 -24.29
N ALA A 412 20.89 22.70 -25.61
CA ALA A 412 22.09 22.92 -26.42
C ALA A 412 23.22 21.90 -26.16
N HIS A 413 22.85 20.61 -26.07
CA HIS A 413 23.74 19.48 -25.78
C HIS A 413 24.45 19.51 -24.40
N ALA A 414 24.06 20.40 -23.50
CA ALA A 414 24.56 20.45 -22.13
C ALA A 414 23.48 19.99 -21.13
N VAL A 415 23.88 19.29 -20.07
CA VAL A 415 22.98 18.93 -18.96
C VAL A 415 22.64 20.19 -18.18
N ILE A 416 21.38 20.62 -18.20
CA ILE A 416 20.89 21.78 -17.43
C ILE A 416 20.23 21.39 -16.12
N PHE A 417 19.86 20.12 -15.97
CA PHE A 417 19.27 19.58 -14.75
C PHE A 417 19.73 18.14 -14.50
N ASN A 418 20.00 17.81 -13.25
CA ASN A 418 20.20 16.43 -12.81
C ASN A 418 19.48 16.15 -11.48
N ALA A 419 18.98 14.94 -11.34
CA ALA A 419 18.44 14.43 -10.08
C ALA A 419 18.84 12.97 -9.92
N ASN A 420 19.10 12.55 -8.68
CA ASN A 420 19.41 11.16 -8.34
C ASN A 420 18.67 10.78 -7.06
N ASN A 421 18.13 9.56 -7.03
CA ASN A 421 17.40 8.96 -5.90
C ASN A 421 16.33 9.89 -5.31
N LYS A 422 15.49 10.46 -6.18
CA LYS A 422 14.37 11.33 -5.76
C LYS A 422 13.06 10.57 -5.78
N GLN A 423 12.25 10.77 -4.75
CA GLN A 423 10.87 10.29 -4.71
C GLN A 423 9.94 11.32 -5.35
N VAL A 424 9.01 10.85 -6.17
CA VAL A 424 7.96 11.65 -6.79
C VAL A 424 6.63 11.02 -6.40
N SER A 425 5.77 11.75 -5.70
CA SER A 425 4.42 11.25 -5.41
C SER A 425 3.67 11.00 -6.73
N VAL A 426 3.04 9.83 -6.83
CA VAL A 426 2.24 9.45 -8.01
C VAL A 426 1.07 10.41 -8.18
#